data_AF-A0A2W2E855-F1
#
_entry.id   AF-A0A2W2E855-F1
#
_cell.length_a   1.000
_cell.length_b   1.000
_cell.length_c   1.000
_cell.angle_alpha   90.00
_cell.angle_beta   90.00
_cell.angle_gamma   90.00
#
_symmetry.space_group_name_H-M   'P 1'
#
loop_
_entity.id
_entity.type
_entity.pdbx_description
1 polymer ?
#
loop_
_entity_poly.entity_id
_entity_poly.type
_entity_poly.pdbx_seq_one_letter_code
_entity_poly.pdbx_strand_id
1 'polypeptide(L)'
;MSSFSCWAGVDVADGHSPEAFVAALRAASDEFLDGTPVRVAVVGRRVFVHADFAPHFTATIADLVAAWGNRAITAADFDEYGVVNEVLGPNGKAVHVASISEHEAPLPDGDTPRTRRAAAELFGVDPAVLDEVSATWAVDGAMPSCPGEPYLKWWEALGAPWPDDFGERSFDAQ
;
A
#
# COMPACT_ATOMS: atom_id res chain seq x y z
N MET A 1 -7.59 -8.48 20.45
CA MET A 1 -6.56 -7.43 20.32
C MET A 1 -6.72 -6.92 18.90
N SER A 2 -6.94 -5.62 18.73
CA SER A 2 -6.96 -4.96 17.43
C SER A 2 -5.54 -5.08 16.84
N SER A 3 -5.39 -5.66 15.65
CA SER A 3 -4.17 -5.74 14.87
C SER A 3 -4.15 -4.70 13.75
N PHE A 4 -3.62 -3.51 14.04
CA PHE A 4 -3.33 -2.55 12.99
C PHE A 4 -2.17 -3.07 12.13
N SER A 5 -2.36 -3.25 10.83
CA SER A 5 -1.35 -3.78 9.93
C SER A 5 -1.20 -2.89 8.70
N CYS A 6 0.02 -2.77 8.19
CA CYS A 6 0.34 -1.90 7.07
C CYS A 6 1.15 -2.62 6.00
N TRP A 7 0.87 -2.29 4.75
CA TRP A 7 1.55 -2.81 3.57
C TRP A 7 1.97 -1.69 2.65
N ALA A 8 3.14 -1.80 2.03
CA ALA A 8 3.54 -0.95 0.90
C ALA A 8 4.16 -1.77 -0.24
N GLY A 9 3.93 -1.32 -1.47
CA GLY A 9 4.65 -1.73 -2.66
C GLY A 9 5.28 -0.50 -3.30
N VAL A 10 6.60 -0.38 -3.24
CA VAL A 10 7.34 0.83 -3.65
C VAL A 10 8.17 0.54 -4.89
N ASP A 11 7.93 1.29 -5.98
CA ASP A 11 8.77 1.27 -7.17
C ASP A 11 9.96 2.20 -6.98
N VAL A 12 11.16 1.64 -6.84
CA VAL A 12 12.39 2.42 -6.63
C VAL A 12 12.80 3.13 -7.92
N ALA A 13 13.10 4.43 -7.82
CA ALA A 13 13.46 5.30 -8.93
C ALA A 13 14.79 4.90 -9.58
N ASP A 14 14.90 5.06 -10.90
CA ASP A 14 16.13 4.75 -11.64
C ASP A 14 17.34 5.50 -11.04
N GLY A 15 18.47 4.81 -10.92
CA GLY A 15 19.66 5.33 -10.24
C GLY A 15 19.71 5.04 -8.73
N HIS A 16 18.61 4.61 -8.11
CA HIS A 16 18.60 4.04 -6.76
C HIS A 16 18.51 2.52 -6.81
N SER A 17 19.09 1.85 -5.80
CA SER A 17 18.96 0.40 -5.62
C SER A 17 17.92 0.08 -4.56
N PRO A 18 17.18 -1.04 -4.68
CA PRO A 18 16.27 -1.52 -3.66
C PRO A 18 16.93 -1.67 -2.28
N GLU A 19 18.19 -2.12 -2.23
CA GLU A 19 18.93 -2.30 -0.98
C GLU A 19 19.18 -0.96 -0.27
N ALA A 20 19.49 0.09 -1.03
CA ALA A 20 19.67 1.43 -0.47
C ALA A 20 18.33 2.01 0.04
N PHE A 21 17.23 1.75 -0.67
CA PHE A 21 15.88 2.08 -0.18
C PHE A 21 15.57 1.34 1.12
N VAL A 22 15.86 0.04 1.22
CA VAL A 22 15.63 -0.76 2.44
C VAL A 22 16.46 -0.25 3.62
N ALA A 23 17.71 0.18 3.38
CA ALA A 23 18.52 0.81 4.42
C ALA A 23 17.93 2.15 4.90
N ALA A 24 17.39 2.96 3.99
CA ALA A 24 16.70 4.20 4.35
C ALA A 24 15.39 3.93 5.12
N LEU A 25 14.63 2.91 4.71
CA LEU A 25 13.42 2.45 5.42
C LEU A 25 13.74 2.01 6.85
N ARG A 26 14.83 1.26 7.05
CA ARG A 26 15.28 0.88 8.39
C ARG A 26 15.58 2.10 9.25
N ALA A 27 16.37 3.04 8.74
CA ALA A 27 16.71 4.27 9.48
C ALA A 27 15.44 5.07 9.84
N ALA A 28 14.47 5.12 8.93
CA ALA A 28 13.19 5.75 9.19
C ALA A 28 12.31 4.96 10.18
N SER A 29 12.41 3.63 10.24
CA SER A 29 11.68 2.80 11.21
C SER A 29 12.11 3.11 12.65
N ASP A 30 13.42 3.29 12.87
CA ASP A 30 13.96 3.67 14.17
C ASP A 30 13.51 5.06 14.62
N GLU A 31 13.31 5.98 13.67
CA GLU A 31 12.93 7.38 13.95
C GLU A 31 11.41 7.59 14.04
N PHE A 32 10.64 6.99 13.14
CA PHE A 32 9.21 7.30 12.92
C PHE A 32 8.26 6.16 13.26
N LEU A 33 8.74 4.91 13.27
CA LEU A 33 7.94 3.73 13.59
C LEU A 33 8.27 3.16 14.96
N ASP A 34 9.00 3.89 15.82
CA ASP A 34 9.36 3.49 17.18
C ASP A 34 10.02 2.09 17.26
N GLY A 35 10.87 1.78 16.26
CA GLY A 35 11.54 0.48 16.17
C GLY A 35 10.61 -0.69 15.82
N THR A 36 9.42 -0.41 15.29
CA THR A 36 8.48 -1.44 14.84
C THR A 36 9.16 -2.37 13.83
N PRO A 37 9.08 -3.70 14.03
CA PRO A 37 9.63 -4.66 13.07
C PRO A 37 8.98 -4.50 11.70
N VAL A 38 9.81 -4.39 10.67
CA VAL A 38 9.37 -4.28 9.28
C VAL A 38 9.87 -5.49 8.51
N ARG A 39 8.96 -6.20 7.84
CA ARG A 39 9.30 -7.29 6.93
C ARG A 39 9.35 -6.77 5.51
N VAL A 40 10.38 -7.19 4.76
CA VAL A 40 10.64 -6.68 3.42
C VAL A 40 10.87 -7.82 2.44
N ALA A 41 10.31 -7.72 1.24
CA ALA A 41 10.67 -8.54 0.08
C ALA A 41 11.01 -7.65 -1.12
N VAL A 42 12.04 -8.02 -1.88
CA VAL A 42 12.46 -7.29 -3.09
C VAL A 42 12.15 -8.13 -4.32
N VAL A 43 11.45 -7.56 -5.30
CA VAL A 43 11.14 -8.19 -6.59
C VAL A 43 11.52 -7.23 -7.71
N GLY A 44 12.67 -7.49 -8.35
CA GLY A 44 13.22 -6.57 -9.34
C GLY A 44 13.51 -5.21 -8.71
N ARG A 45 12.83 -4.15 -9.17
CA ARG A 45 12.94 -2.79 -8.63
C ARG A 45 11.88 -2.42 -7.58
N ARG A 46 10.95 -3.33 -7.31
CA ARG A 46 9.86 -3.11 -6.36
C ARG A 46 10.22 -3.67 -4.99
N VAL A 47 9.99 -2.88 -3.96
CA VAL A 47 10.16 -3.27 -2.55
C VAL A 47 8.77 -3.40 -1.94
N PHE A 48 8.46 -4.61 -1.46
CA PHE A 48 7.24 -4.90 -0.71
C PHE A 48 7.55 -4.88 0.78
N VAL A 49 6.69 -4.23 1.54
CA VAL A 49 6.93 -3.93 2.95
C VAL A 49 5.68 -4.27 3.74
N HIS A 50 5.84 -4.99 4.84
CA HIS A 50 4.80 -5.27 5.82
C HIS A 50 5.25 -4.81 7.20
N ALA A 51 4.38 -4.09 7.91
CA ALA A 51 4.64 -3.62 9.26
C ALA A 51 3.38 -3.77 10.13
N ASP A 52 3.52 -4.47 11.25
CA ASP A 52 2.46 -4.58 12.26
C ASP A 52 2.55 -3.39 13.22
N PHE A 53 1.43 -2.80 13.60
CA PHE A 53 1.33 -1.72 14.59
C PHE A 53 2.08 -0.43 14.23
N ALA A 54 2.12 -0.06 12.93
CA ALA A 54 2.88 1.09 12.41
C ALA A 54 1.99 2.28 11.99
N PRO A 55 1.36 3.05 12.90
CA PRO A 55 0.33 4.07 12.54
C PRO A 55 0.83 5.22 11.66
N HIS A 56 2.15 5.44 11.59
CA HIS A 56 2.77 6.47 10.75
C HIS A 56 3.33 5.93 9.43
N PHE A 57 3.12 4.63 9.15
CA PHE A 57 3.72 3.93 8.03
C PHE A 57 3.52 4.61 6.67
N THR A 58 2.30 4.98 6.31
CA THR A 58 2.04 5.63 5.01
C THR A 58 2.77 6.97 4.89
N ALA A 59 2.87 7.76 5.96
CA ALA A 59 3.62 9.01 5.96
C ALA A 59 5.12 8.76 5.78
N THR A 60 5.66 7.76 6.50
CA THR A 60 7.06 7.33 6.34
C THR A 60 7.35 6.88 4.91
N ILE A 61 6.47 6.09 4.30
CA ILE A 61 6.62 5.67 2.90
C ILE A 61 6.52 6.87 1.95
N ALA A 62 5.63 7.84 2.19
CA ALA A 62 5.52 9.04 1.38
C ALA A 62 6.82 9.86 1.36
N ASP A 63 7.46 10.05 2.52
CA ASP A 63 8.73 10.75 2.63
C ASP A 63 9.86 10.00 1.90
N LEU A 64 9.90 8.67 2.06
CA LEU A 64 10.89 7.83 1.37
C LEU A 64 10.67 7.80 -0.15
N VAL A 65 9.43 7.72 -0.61
CA VAL A 65 9.10 7.75 -2.04
C VAL A 65 9.55 9.08 -2.66
N ALA A 66 9.36 10.21 -1.99
CA ALA A 66 9.80 11.50 -2.48
C ALA A 66 11.32 11.59 -2.73
N ALA A 67 12.12 10.82 -1.99
CA ALA A 67 13.57 10.82 -2.08
C ALA A 67 14.16 9.65 -2.89
N TRP A 68 13.44 8.53 -3.04
CA TRP A 68 13.99 7.28 -3.56
C TRP A 68 13.09 6.55 -4.56
N GLY A 69 11.80 6.88 -4.60
CA GLY A 69 10.77 6.15 -5.34
C GLY A 69 10.22 6.92 -6.53
N ASN A 70 9.64 6.18 -7.47
CA ASN A 70 8.81 6.75 -8.53
C ASN A 70 7.36 6.84 -8.10
N ARG A 71 6.91 5.84 -7.34
CA ARG A 71 5.54 5.71 -6.83
C ARG A 71 5.47 4.60 -5.80
N ALA A 72 4.39 4.59 -5.02
CA ALA A 72 4.06 3.46 -4.16
C ALA A 72 2.56 3.22 -4.09
N ILE A 73 2.19 2.02 -3.68
CA ILE A 73 0.87 1.69 -3.15
C ILE A 73 1.06 1.48 -1.65
N THR A 74 0.16 2.01 -0.83
CA THR A 74 0.11 1.74 0.60
C THR A 74 -1.28 1.24 0.98
N ALA A 75 -1.33 0.35 1.95
CA ALA A 75 -2.56 -0.10 2.58
C ALA A 75 -2.39 -0.06 4.10
N ALA A 76 -3.40 0.44 4.80
CA ALA A 76 -3.48 0.44 6.25
C ALA A 76 -4.79 -0.23 6.67
N ASP A 77 -4.69 -1.35 7.40
CA ASP A 77 -5.82 -2.08 7.97
C ASP A 77 -6.01 -1.66 9.42
N PHE A 78 -7.20 -1.14 9.70
CA PHE A 78 -7.64 -0.66 10.99
C PHE A 78 -8.62 -1.66 11.65
N ASP A 79 -8.49 -2.96 11.37
CA ASP A 79 -9.36 -4.02 11.90
C ASP A 79 -10.84 -3.74 11.57
N GLU A 80 -11.69 -3.65 12.61
CA GLU A 80 -13.14 -3.42 12.52
C GLU A 80 -13.51 -2.09 11.81
N TYR A 81 -12.55 -1.17 11.64
CA TYR A 81 -12.76 0.09 10.92
C TYR A 81 -12.48 -0.04 9.41
N GLY A 82 -11.86 -1.16 9.00
CA GLY A 82 -11.56 -1.53 7.62
C GLY A 82 -10.22 -1.01 7.11
N VAL A 83 -10.03 -1.04 5.79
CA VAL A 83 -8.73 -0.82 5.14
C VAL A 83 -8.74 0.45 4.28
N VAL A 84 -7.67 1.23 4.32
CA VAL A 84 -7.44 2.39 3.46
C VAL A 84 -6.31 2.06 2.48
N ASN A 85 -6.57 2.16 1.17
CA ASN A 85 -5.58 2.06 0.10
C ASN A 85 -5.30 3.42 -0.51
N GLU A 86 -4.02 3.76 -0.62
CA GLU A 86 -3.54 4.99 -1.22
C GLU A 86 -2.45 4.67 -2.24
N VAL A 87 -2.31 5.56 -3.21
CA VAL A 87 -1.14 5.58 -4.09
C VAL A 87 -0.38 6.88 -3.89
N LEU A 88 0.94 6.76 -3.92
CA LEU A 88 1.87 7.85 -3.71
C LEU A 88 2.60 8.12 -5.02
N GLY A 89 2.57 9.35 -5.51
CA GLY A 89 3.38 9.78 -6.65
C GLY A 89 4.85 10.04 -6.26
N PRO A 90 5.71 10.43 -7.22
CA PRO A 90 7.14 10.68 -6.97
C PRO A 90 7.40 11.88 -6.06
N ASN A 91 6.39 12.71 -5.79
CA ASN A 91 6.45 13.81 -4.83
C ASN A 91 5.93 13.42 -3.44
N GLY A 92 5.66 12.14 -3.19
CA GLY A 92 5.08 11.64 -1.94
C GLY A 92 3.61 12.01 -1.75
N LYS A 93 2.96 12.68 -2.70
CA LYS A 93 1.56 13.09 -2.55
C LYS A 93 0.64 11.86 -2.66
N ALA A 94 -0.16 11.65 -1.63
CA ALA A 94 -1.19 10.62 -1.62
C ALA A 94 -2.37 10.97 -2.52
N VAL A 95 -2.81 9.96 -3.26
CA VAL A 95 -4.09 9.89 -3.95
C VAL A 95 -4.81 8.69 -3.36
N HIS A 96 -5.92 8.95 -2.70
CA HIS A 96 -6.78 7.89 -2.18
C HIS A 96 -7.34 7.06 -3.35
N VAL A 97 -7.28 5.73 -3.27
CA VAL A 97 -7.74 4.85 -4.36
C VAL A 97 -8.95 4.04 -3.98
N ALA A 98 -8.97 3.52 -2.76
CA ALA A 98 -10.09 2.76 -2.25
C ALA A 98 -10.05 2.70 -0.73
N SER A 99 -11.21 2.57 -0.12
CA SER A 99 -11.35 2.14 1.26
C SER A 99 -12.39 1.05 1.38
N ILE A 100 -12.18 0.17 2.34
CA ILE A 100 -13.16 -0.81 2.77
C ILE A 100 -13.54 -0.39 4.19
N SER A 101 -14.83 -0.26 4.49
CA SER A 101 -15.30 -0.12 5.86
C SER A 101 -16.11 -1.36 6.22
N GLU A 102 -15.81 -1.99 7.35
CA GLU A 102 -16.58 -3.15 7.83
C GLU A 102 -17.85 -2.71 8.58
N HIS A 103 -17.95 -1.43 8.95
CA HIS A 103 -19.16 -0.82 9.47
C HIS A 103 -19.95 -0.15 8.34
N GLU A 104 -21.26 0.05 8.52
CA GLU A 104 -22.17 0.79 7.61
C GLU A 104 -21.77 2.28 7.42
N ALA A 105 -20.55 2.66 7.76
CA ALA A 105 -19.99 3.95 7.42
C ALA A 105 -19.84 4.05 5.89
N PRO A 106 -20.23 5.18 5.29
CA PRO A 106 -20.03 5.39 3.87
C PRO A 106 -18.54 5.30 3.53
N LEU A 107 -18.23 4.86 2.31
CA LEU A 107 -16.88 4.99 1.75
C LEU A 107 -16.40 6.44 1.96
N PRO A 108 -15.13 6.67 2.33
CA PRO A 108 -14.61 8.01 2.51
C PRO A 108 -14.84 8.84 1.24
N ASP A 109 -15.12 10.14 1.40
CA ASP A 109 -15.45 11.09 0.32
C ASP A 109 -14.43 11.12 -0.84
N GLY A 110 -13.24 10.55 -0.61
CA GLY A 110 -12.16 10.43 -1.58
C GLY A 110 -12.25 9.25 -2.55
N ASP A 111 -13.11 8.24 -2.34
CA ASP A 111 -13.29 7.12 -3.28
C ASP A 111 -14.22 7.54 -4.42
N THR A 112 -13.61 8.04 -5.51
CA THR A 112 -14.34 8.59 -6.65
C THR A 112 -13.77 8.07 -7.96
N PRO A 113 -14.56 8.06 -9.05
CA PRO A 113 -14.02 7.81 -10.39
C PRO A 113 -12.88 8.76 -10.77
N ARG A 114 -12.79 9.95 -10.15
CA ARG A 114 -11.70 10.90 -10.41
C ARG A 114 -10.40 10.45 -9.78
N THR A 115 -10.43 10.01 -8.53
CA THR A 115 -9.23 9.58 -7.80
C THR A 115 -8.70 8.25 -8.34
N ARG A 116 -9.58 7.33 -8.73
CA ARG A 116 -9.19 6.11 -9.45
C ARG A 116 -8.50 6.39 -10.78
N ARG A 117 -9.00 7.34 -11.58
CA ARG A 117 -8.31 7.75 -12.82
C ARG A 117 -6.92 8.33 -12.56
N ALA A 118 -6.76 9.15 -11.52
CA ALA A 118 -5.45 9.68 -11.15
C ALA A 118 -4.48 8.56 -10.71
N ALA A 119 -4.97 7.55 -10.00
CA ALA A 119 -4.19 6.37 -9.65
C ALA A 119 -3.79 5.55 -10.89
N ALA A 120 -4.74 5.34 -11.80
CA ALA A 120 -4.50 4.63 -13.05
C ALA A 120 -3.43 5.33 -13.91
N GLU A 121 -3.50 6.65 -14.02
CA GLU A 121 -2.50 7.48 -14.72
C GLU A 121 -1.11 7.32 -14.10
N LEU A 122 -1.00 7.36 -12.77
CA LEU A 122 0.27 7.21 -12.06
C LEU A 122 0.91 5.82 -12.27
N PHE A 123 0.10 4.78 -12.37
CA PHE A 123 0.57 3.40 -12.58
C PHE A 123 0.66 3.01 -14.05
N GLY A 124 0.12 3.82 -14.96
CA GLY A 124 0.08 3.54 -16.39
C GLY A 124 -0.85 2.37 -16.74
N VAL A 125 -1.95 2.22 -15.99
CA VAL A 125 -2.96 1.16 -16.19
C VAL A 125 -4.25 1.74 -16.75
N ASP A 126 -5.11 0.88 -17.31
CA ASP A 126 -6.44 1.30 -17.78
C ASP A 126 -7.34 1.65 -16.58
N PRO A 127 -7.90 2.87 -16.47
CA PRO A 127 -8.81 3.19 -15.37
C PRO A 127 -10.05 2.29 -15.30
N ALA A 128 -10.46 1.65 -16.40
CA ALA A 128 -11.57 0.72 -16.40
C ALA A 128 -11.35 -0.47 -15.46
N VAL A 129 -10.11 -0.96 -15.30
CA VAL A 129 -9.83 -2.09 -14.40
C VAL A 129 -10.08 -1.71 -12.93
N LEU A 130 -9.83 -0.46 -12.57
CA LEU A 130 -10.07 0.06 -11.22
C LEU A 130 -11.58 0.27 -10.97
N ASP A 131 -12.32 0.69 -11.99
CA ASP A 131 -13.78 0.79 -11.90
C ASP A 131 -14.43 -0.61 -11.80
N GLU A 132 -13.90 -1.63 -12.49
CA GLU A 132 -14.36 -3.02 -12.39
C GLU A 132 -14.12 -3.60 -10.99
N VAL A 133 -12.93 -3.39 -10.41
CA VAL A 133 -12.64 -3.80 -9.03
C VAL A 133 -13.65 -3.13 -8.09
N SER A 134 -13.81 -1.80 -8.17
CA SER A 134 -14.78 -1.04 -7.37
C SER A 134 -16.23 -1.54 -7.53
N ALA A 135 -16.66 -1.89 -8.73
CA ALA A 135 -18.00 -2.41 -8.99
C ALA A 135 -18.20 -3.81 -8.39
N THR A 136 -17.17 -4.66 -8.44
CA THR A 136 -17.19 -6.00 -7.82
C THR A 136 -17.40 -5.89 -6.31
N TRP A 137 -16.77 -4.91 -5.67
CA TRP A 137 -16.94 -4.61 -4.26
C TRP A 137 -18.35 -4.20 -3.86
N ALA A 138 -19.02 -3.40 -4.69
CA ALA A 138 -20.41 -3.02 -4.44
C ALA A 138 -21.36 -4.23 -4.45
N VAL A 139 -20.98 -5.33 -5.09
CA VAL A 139 -21.74 -6.58 -5.19
C VAL A 139 -21.38 -7.56 -4.08
N ASP A 140 -20.08 -7.76 -3.83
CA ASP A 140 -19.57 -8.75 -2.88
C ASP A 140 -19.71 -8.28 -1.41
N GLY A 141 -19.91 -6.98 -1.19
CA GLY A 141 -19.93 -6.35 0.13
C GLY A 141 -18.53 -6.15 0.72
N ALA A 142 -18.44 -5.53 1.89
CA ALA A 142 -17.21 -5.53 2.68
C ALA A 142 -16.95 -6.97 3.14
N MET A 143 -16.24 -7.75 2.32
CA MET A 143 -15.73 -9.04 2.77
C MET A 143 -14.90 -8.79 4.04
N PRO A 144 -15.05 -9.64 5.08
CA PRO A 144 -14.28 -9.49 6.30
C PRO A 144 -12.80 -9.45 5.96
N SER A 145 -12.07 -8.56 6.64
CA SER A 145 -10.63 -8.50 6.86
C SER A 145 -9.98 -9.88 7.01
N CYS A 146 -9.90 -10.65 5.94
CA CYS A 146 -8.85 -11.63 5.79
C CYS A 146 -7.60 -10.84 5.43
N PRO A 147 -6.54 -10.92 6.26
CA PRO A 147 -5.26 -10.31 5.95
C PRO A 147 -4.85 -10.71 4.53
N GLY A 148 -4.72 -9.72 3.66
CA GLY A 148 -4.09 -9.88 2.36
C GLY A 148 -4.93 -10.49 1.24
N GLU A 149 -6.27 -10.50 1.25
CA GLU A 149 -7.02 -10.97 0.06
C GLU A 149 -7.89 -9.91 -0.61
N PRO A 150 -8.72 -9.13 0.11
CA PRO A 150 -9.69 -8.29 -0.58
C PRO A 150 -9.05 -7.09 -1.26
N TYR A 151 -8.15 -6.38 -0.57
CA TYR A 151 -7.46 -5.20 -1.10
C TYR A 151 -6.36 -5.54 -2.11
N LEU A 152 -5.90 -6.80 -2.21
CA LEU A 152 -4.91 -7.19 -3.20
C LEU A 152 -5.44 -7.10 -4.64
N LYS A 153 -6.75 -7.20 -4.86
CA LYS A 153 -7.36 -6.96 -6.18
C LYS A 153 -7.03 -5.57 -6.73
N TRP A 154 -6.97 -4.56 -5.84
CA TRP A 154 -6.55 -3.20 -6.21
C TRP A 154 -5.08 -3.14 -6.61
N TRP A 155 -4.23 -3.84 -5.86
CA TRP A 155 -2.80 -3.90 -6.10
C TRP A 155 -2.50 -4.63 -7.42
N GLU A 156 -3.17 -5.74 -7.69
CA GLU A 156 -3.11 -6.47 -8.96
C GLU A 156 -3.56 -5.60 -10.13
N ALA A 157 -4.70 -4.89 -10.00
CA ALA A 157 -5.20 -3.98 -11.02
C ALA A 157 -4.27 -2.79 -11.30
N LEU A 158 -3.49 -2.36 -10.30
CA LEU A 158 -2.43 -1.35 -10.44
C LEU A 158 -1.12 -1.94 -11.00
N GLY A 159 -1.07 -3.22 -11.38
CA GLY A 159 0.13 -3.89 -11.89
C GLY A 159 1.18 -4.13 -10.82
N ALA A 160 0.75 -4.27 -9.56
CA ALA A 160 1.60 -4.50 -8.40
C ALA A 160 1.08 -5.60 -7.49
N PRO A 161 0.89 -6.83 -8.02
CA PRO A 161 0.44 -7.94 -7.21
C PRO A 161 1.39 -8.15 -6.04
N TRP A 162 0.82 -8.36 -4.86
CA TRP A 162 1.57 -8.76 -3.69
C TRP A 162 2.18 -10.15 -3.93
N PRO A 163 3.42 -10.43 -3.50
CA PRO A 163 4.01 -11.75 -3.71
C PRO A 163 3.28 -12.84 -2.91
N ASP A 164 2.79 -13.88 -3.58
CA ASP A 164 2.12 -15.02 -2.94
C ASP A 164 3.04 -15.75 -1.92
N ASP A 165 4.35 -15.72 -2.16
CA ASP A 165 5.37 -16.32 -1.30
C ASP A 165 6.04 -15.30 -0.36
N PHE A 166 5.44 -14.11 -0.16
CA PHE A 166 6.00 -13.05 0.70
C PHE A 166 6.41 -13.57 2.07
N GLY A 167 5.60 -14.46 2.68
CA GLY A 167 5.88 -15.07 3.97
C GLY A 167 7.19 -15.83 4.04
N GLU A 168 7.63 -16.42 2.93
CA GLU A 168 8.84 -17.24 2.82
C GLU A 168 10.06 -16.42 2.38
N ARG A 169 9.87 -15.48 1.46
CA ARG A 169 10.99 -14.70 0.88
C ARG A 169 11.32 -13.41 1.62
N SER A 170 10.41 -12.92 2.44
CA SER A 170 10.66 -11.67 3.16
C SER A 170 11.64 -11.89 4.31
N PHE A 171 12.38 -10.84 4.62
CA PHE A 171 13.32 -10.78 5.72
C PHE A 171 12.99 -9.60 6.63
N ASP A 172 13.37 -9.70 7.90
CA ASP A 172 13.25 -8.57 8.82
C ASP A 172 14.29 -7.52 8.43
N ALA A 173 13.83 -6.29 8.18
CA ALA A 173 14.68 -5.13 8.05
C ALA A 173 15.15 -4.69 9.44
N GLN A 174 15.95 -5.54 10.11
CA GLN A 174 16.61 -5.24 11.38
C GLN A 174 17.71 -4.21 11.20
#